data_AF-A0A1A0F1K9-F1
#
_entry.id   AF-A0A1A0F1K9-F1
#
_cell.length_a   1.000
_cell.length_b   1.000
_cell.length_c   1.000
_cell.angle_alpha   90.00
_cell.angle_beta   90.00
_cell.angle_gamma   90.00
#
_symmetry.space_group_name_H-M   'P 1'
#
loop_
_entity.id
_entity.type
_entity.pdbx_description
1 polymer ?
#
loop_
_entity_poly.entity_id
_entity_poly.type
_entity_poly.pdbx_seq_one_letter_code
_entity_poly.pdbx_strand_id
1 'polypeptide(L)'
;MQAKVMTFSAAIILLAIVALIPTLQLPSAEEVSTFIGPRLWPLCLLIALLGLGSFLLLTTWRSRHPKIDEEEESPSEEADGKADTLAHSLAATRHWWLMLGTVAYTVLMQGIGFLLATIVFTFFCTVLLGARHWGAILATIVVAVVLIQGVFSYLLGIPLP
;
A
#
# COMPACT_ATOMS: atom_id res chain seq x y z
N MET A 1 -11.59 16.74 13.71
CA MET A 1 -10.86 15.64 13.01
C MET A 1 -11.50 14.27 13.20
N GLN A 2 -11.93 13.88 14.40
CA GLN A 2 -12.48 12.54 14.69
C GLN A 2 -13.70 12.12 13.84
N ALA A 3 -14.59 13.04 13.46
CA ALA A 3 -15.73 12.72 12.58
C ALA A 3 -15.28 12.23 11.19
N LYS A 4 -14.22 12.84 10.61
CA LYS A 4 -13.64 12.45 9.32
C LYS A 4 -13.00 11.06 9.38
N VAL A 5 -12.34 10.76 10.49
CA VAL A 5 -11.73 9.44 10.75
C VAL A 5 -12.80 8.36 10.88
N MET A 6 -13.88 8.65 11.61
CA MET A 6 -14.99 7.70 11.77
C MET A 6 -15.71 7.39 10.45
N THR A 7 -15.97 8.42 9.62
CA THR A 7 -16.54 8.21 8.28
C THR A 7 -15.62 7.42 7.36
N PHE A 8 -14.30 7.67 7.46
CA PHE A 8 -13.30 6.94 6.67
C PHE A 8 -13.22 5.47 7.07
N SER A 9 -13.13 5.15 8.37
CA SER A 9 -13.14 3.76 8.84
C SER A 9 -14.42 3.03 8.47
N ALA A 10 -15.58 3.69 8.62
CA ALA A 10 -16.86 3.10 8.22
C ALA A 10 -16.91 2.81 6.71
N ALA A 11 -16.41 3.71 5.87
CA ALA A 11 -16.33 3.50 4.44
C ALA A 11 -15.38 2.34 4.07
N ILE A 12 -14.24 2.20 4.73
CA ILE A 12 -13.31 1.07 4.52
C ILE A 12 -13.93 -0.26 4.92
N ILE A 13 -14.60 -0.31 6.08
CA ILE A 13 -15.26 -1.54 6.55
C ILE A 13 -16.39 -1.91 5.58
N LEU A 14 -17.20 -0.95 5.14
CA LEU A 14 -18.25 -1.17 4.16
C LEU A 14 -17.69 -1.70 2.84
N LEU A 15 -16.62 -1.07 2.33
CA LEU A 15 -15.93 -1.52 1.12
C LEU A 15 -15.46 -2.97 1.25
N ALA A 16 -14.86 -3.32 2.38
CA ALA A 16 -14.37 -4.67 2.63
C ALA A 16 -15.51 -5.70 2.69
N ILE A 17 -16.64 -5.36 3.32
CA ILE A 17 -17.82 -6.23 3.36
C ILE A 17 -18.39 -6.44 1.95
N VAL A 18 -18.54 -5.37 1.17
CA VAL A 18 -19.06 -5.46 -0.21
C VAL A 18 -18.13 -6.27 -1.10
N ALA A 19 -16.81 -6.08 -0.97
CA ALA A 19 -15.80 -6.79 -1.74
C ALA A 19 -15.59 -8.25 -1.31
N LEU A 20 -16.14 -8.68 -0.16
CA LEU A 20 -16.11 -10.07 0.27
C LEU A 20 -16.92 -10.99 -0.65
N ILE A 21 -18.08 -10.52 -1.11
CA ILE A 21 -18.98 -11.29 -1.98
C ILE A 21 -18.27 -11.73 -3.28
N PRO A 22 -17.72 -10.81 -4.12
CA PRO A 22 -17.02 -11.22 -5.34
C PRO A 22 -15.73 -12.01 -5.03
N THR A 23 -15.09 -11.75 -3.89
CA THR A 23 -13.89 -12.49 -3.48
C THR A 23 -14.19 -13.96 -3.22
N LEU A 24 -15.31 -14.27 -2.55
CA LEU A 24 -15.71 -15.65 -2.28
C LEU A 24 -16.13 -16.41 -3.55
N GLN A 25 -16.51 -15.70 -4.61
CA GLN A 25 -16.84 -16.27 -5.92
C GLN A 25 -15.61 -16.67 -6.75
N LEU A 26 -14.40 -16.21 -6.38
CA LEU A 26 -13.17 -16.61 -7.07
C LEU A 26 -12.86 -18.08 -6.78
N PRO A 27 -12.37 -18.88 -7.76
CA PRO A 27 -12.06 -20.28 -7.54
C PRO A 27 -11.00 -20.47 -6.46
N SER A 28 -11.13 -21.54 -5.67
CA SER A 28 -10.20 -21.84 -4.58
C SER A 28 -8.91 -22.49 -5.11
N ALA A 29 -7.86 -22.56 -4.30
CA ALA A 29 -6.60 -23.24 -4.67
C ALA A 29 -6.79 -24.74 -4.98
N GLU A 30 -7.90 -25.34 -4.54
CA GLU A 30 -8.22 -26.74 -4.81
C GLU A 30 -8.76 -26.94 -6.24
N GLU A 31 -9.24 -25.87 -6.87
CA GLU A 31 -9.86 -25.87 -8.21
C GLU A 31 -8.88 -25.46 -9.32
N VAL A 32 -7.65 -25.05 -8.95
CA VAL A 32 -6.60 -24.63 -9.90
C VAL A 32 -5.26 -25.29 -9.55
N SER A 33 -4.45 -25.67 -10.55
CA SER A 33 -3.15 -26.34 -10.34
C SER A 33 -2.06 -25.45 -9.73
N THR A 34 -2.41 -24.32 -9.12
CA THR A 34 -1.49 -23.39 -8.44
C THR A 34 -1.60 -23.56 -6.93
N PHE A 35 -0.46 -23.65 -6.23
CA PHE A 35 -0.42 -23.82 -4.78
C PHE A 35 -1.12 -22.67 -4.03
N ILE A 36 -1.18 -21.49 -4.64
CA ILE A 36 -1.98 -20.35 -4.19
C ILE A 36 -3.09 -20.06 -5.20
N GLY A 37 -4.33 -20.17 -4.74
CA GLY A 37 -5.51 -19.84 -5.53
C GLY A 37 -5.77 -18.33 -5.62
N PRO A 38 -6.47 -17.86 -6.68
CA PRO A 38 -6.75 -16.45 -6.93
C PRO A 38 -7.58 -15.78 -5.81
N ARG A 39 -8.24 -16.58 -4.97
CA ARG A 39 -9.00 -16.15 -3.79
C ARG A 39 -8.13 -15.69 -2.62
N LEU A 40 -6.91 -16.21 -2.47
CA LEU A 40 -6.11 -16.03 -1.24
C LEU A 40 -5.71 -14.56 -1.02
N TRP A 41 -5.18 -13.91 -2.05
CA TRP A 41 -4.72 -12.52 -1.95
C TRP A 41 -5.85 -11.54 -1.63
N PRO A 42 -6.96 -11.55 -2.40
CA PRO A 42 -8.11 -10.70 -2.08
C PRO A 42 -8.63 -10.94 -0.65
N LEU A 43 -8.69 -12.18 -0.18
CA LEU A 43 -9.10 -12.47 1.21
C LEU A 43 -8.12 -11.91 2.24
N CYS A 44 -6.80 -12.07 2.06
CA CYS A 44 -5.81 -11.51 2.97
C CYS A 44 -5.95 -9.98 3.09
N LEU A 45 -6.15 -9.29 1.95
CA LEU A 45 -6.40 -7.85 1.94
C LEU A 45 -7.69 -7.49 2.68
N LEU A 46 -8.79 -8.22 2.45
CA LEU A 46 -10.05 -7.99 3.14
C LEU A 46 -9.94 -8.17 4.65
N ILE A 47 -9.24 -9.21 5.11
CA ILE A 47 -8.98 -9.44 6.54
C ILE A 47 -8.17 -8.27 7.12
N ALA A 48 -7.14 -7.81 6.42
CA ALA A 48 -6.35 -6.66 6.86
C ALA A 48 -7.18 -5.37 6.92
N LEU A 49 -7.99 -5.09 5.89
CA LEU A 49 -8.87 -3.91 5.84
C LEU A 49 -9.91 -3.94 6.97
N LEU A 50 -10.54 -5.10 7.21
CA LEU A 50 -11.51 -5.26 8.30
C LEU A 50 -10.83 -5.12 9.66
N GLY A 51 -9.68 -5.74 9.86
CA GLY A 51 -8.93 -5.67 11.11
C GLY A 51 -8.46 -4.26 11.44
N LEU A 52 -7.76 -3.62 10.49
CA LEU A 52 -7.25 -2.25 10.65
C LEU A 52 -8.39 -1.23 10.72
N GLY A 53 -9.41 -1.35 9.88
CA GLY A 53 -10.57 -0.46 9.90
C GLY A 53 -11.36 -0.55 11.20
N SER A 54 -11.57 -1.77 11.71
CA SER A 54 -12.22 -2.01 13.00
C SER A 54 -11.36 -1.50 14.15
N PHE A 55 -10.05 -1.75 14.12
CA PHE A 55 -9.11 -1.22 15.11
C PHE A 55 -9.14 0.30 15.16
N LEU A 56 -9.11 0.97 13.99
CA LEU A 56 -9.18 2.43 13.90
C LEU A 56 -10.52 2.98 14.40
N LEU A 57 -11.62 2.26 14.13
CA LEU A 57 -12.95 2.61 14.62
C LEU A 57 -13.04 2.46 16.15
N LEU A 58 -12.50 1.38 16.70
CA LEU A 58 -12.48 1.08 18.14
C LEU A 58 -11.62 2.08 18.92
N THR A 59 -10.42 2.42 18.43
CA THR A 59 -9.57 3.43 19.08
C THR A 59 -10.21 4.81 19.04
N THR A 60 -10.79 5.20 17.90
CA THR A 60 -11.49 6.49 17.75
C THR A 60 -12.73 6.56 18.65
N TRP A 61 -13.46 5.45 18.80
CA TRP A 61 -14.63 5.39 19.67
C TRP A 61 -14.24 5.40 21.15
N ARG A 62 -13.18 4.67 21.54
CA ARG A 62 -12.67 4.64 22.93
C ARG A 62 -12.15 6.00 23.39
N SER A 63 -11.55 6.78 22.50
CA SER A 63 -11.12 8.16 22.77
C SER A 63 -12.28 9.18 22.87
N ARG A 64 -13.53 8.78 22.63
CA ARG A 64 -14.72 9.63 22.88
C ARG A 64 -15.21 9.58 24.32
N HIS A 65 -14.79 8.61 25.12
CA HIS A 65 -15.06 8.63 26.55
C HIS A 65 -14.09 9.62 27.21
N PRO A 66 -14.57 10.69 27.88
CA PRO A 66 -13.68 11.59 28.61
C PRO A 66 -13.09 10.78 29.77
N LYS A 67 -11.80 10.44 29.69
CA LYS A 67 -11.02 10.15 30.87
C LYS A 67 -10.73 11.50 31.53
N ILE A 68 -11.32 11.67 32.70
CA ILE A 68 -10.95 12.65 33.70
C ILE A 68 -9.58 12.20 34.28
N ASP A 69 -8.63 13.14 34.28
CA ASP A 69 -7.32 13.21 35.00
C ASP A 69 -6.24 12.18 34.60
N GLU A 70 -4.94 12.49 34.41
CA GLU A 70 -4.07 13.65 34.71
C GLU A 70 -2.80 13.57 33.79
N GLU A 71 -2.27 14.72 33.33
CA GLU A 71 -0.86 15.22 33.35
C GLU A 71 0.31 14.19 33.21
N GLU A 72 1.43 14.31 32.45
CA GLU A 72 2.31 15.35 31.86
C GLU A 72 2.98 14.71 30.59
N GLU A 73 3.51 15.37 29.56
CA GLU A 73 4.58 16.37 29.53
C GLU A 73 4.48 17.20 28.24
N SER A 74 4.70 18.50 28.37
CA SER A 74 5.26 19.36 27.32
C SER A 74 6.66 19.77 27.77
N PRO A 75 7.60 20.10 26.86
CA PRO A 75 7.74 21.54 26.61
C PRO A 75 8.15 21.91 25.17
N SER A 76 7.79 23.16 24.78
CA SER A 76 8.56 24.21 24.05
C SER A 76 9.46 23.81 22.85
N GLU A 77 9.65 24.56 21.77
CA GLU A 77 9.48 25.97 21.41
C GLU A 77 9.81 26.07 19.89
N GLU A 78 9.03 26.89 19.19
CA GLU A 78 9.38 27.91 18.18
C GLU A 78 10.47 27.72 17.09
N ALA A 79 10.06 28.22 15.90
CA ALA A 79 10.85 28.78 14.78
C ALA A 79 11.60 27.82 13.83
N ASP A 80 11.05 27.62 12.63
CA ASP A 80 11.52 28.40 11.46
C ASP A 80 10.59 28.18 10.25
N GLY A 81 9.92 29.25 9.84
CA GLY A 81 9.07 29.29 8.67
C GLY A 81 9.90 29.64 7.44
N LYS A 82 10.03 28.69 6.50
CA LYS A 82 10.16 28.96 5.04
C LYS A 82 10.28 27.73 4.12
N ALA A 83 10.23 26.51 4.63
CA ALA A 83 10.36 25.29 3.80
C ALA A 83 9.04 24.67 3.32
N ASP A 84 7.89 25.09 3.88
CA ASP A 84 6.64 24.34 3.75
C ASP A 84 5.83 24.62 2.47
N THR A 85 6.10 25.73 1.78
CA THR A 85 5.35 26.11 0.57
C THR A 85 5.83 25.37 -0.68
N LEU A 86 7.09 24.91 -0.72
CA LEU A 86 7.63 24.11 -1.84
C LEU A 86 7.37 22.60 -1.67
N ALA A 87 7.34 22.11 -0.43
CA ALA A 87 7.05 20.71 -0.13
C ALA A 87 5.58 20.35 -0.46
N HIS A 88 4.64 21.25 -0.19
CA HIS A 88 3.23 21.03 -0.54
C HIS A 88 2.97 21.09 -2.05
N SER A 89 3.74 21.86 -2.81
CA SER A 89 3.63 21.97 -4.28
C SER A 89 4.21 20.75 -5.01
N LEU A 90 5.36 20.25 -4.56
CA LEU A 90 5.98 19.04 -5.11
C LEU A 90 5.23 17.78 -4.70
N ALA A 91 4.67 17.72 -3.48
CA ALA A 91 3.80 16.62 -3.08
C ALA A 91 2.57 16.54 -4.00
N ALA A 92 1.95 17.67 -4.38
CA ALA A 92 0.79 17.67 -5.27
C ALA A 92 1.10 17.16 -6.69
N THR A 93 2.27 17.46 -7.26
CA THR A 93 2.69 16.98 -8.58
C THR A 93 3.24 15.55 -8.56
N ARG A 94 3.81 15.09 -7.43
CA ARG A 94 4.32 13.72 -7.27
C ARG A 94 3.23 12.66 -7.45
N HIS A 95 2.00 12.94 -7.01
CA HIS A 95 0.87 12.03 -7.20
C HIS A 95 0.54 11.86 -8.69
N TRP A 96 0.61 12.93 -9.47
CA TRP A 96 0.43 12.88 -10.92
C TRP A 96 1.56 12.11 -11.62
N TRP A 97 2.80 12.30 -11.19
CA TRP A 97 3.94 11.53 -11.70
C TRP A 97 3.88 10.05 -11.33
N LEU A 98 3.39 9.71 -10.13
CA LEU A 98 3.12 8.33 -9.74
C LEU A 98 2.04 7.73 -10.63
N MET A 99 0.90 8.41 -10.80
CA MET A 99 -0.19 7.97 -11.67
C MET A 99 0.29 7.74 -13.11
N LEU A 100 1.07 8.67 -13.66
CA LEU A 100 1.68 8.52 -14.98
C LEU A 100 2.66 7.34 -15.02
N GLY A 101 3.48 7.18 -13.98
CA GLY A 101 4.40 6.05 -13.83
C GLY A 101 3.67 4.71 -13.81
N THR A 102 2.50 4.63 -13.16
CA THR A 102 1.68 3.42 -13.12
C THR A 102 1.10 3.10 -14.50
N VAL A 103 0.64 4.11 -15.25
CA VAL A 103 0.18 3.93 -16.63
C VAL A 103 1.34 3.54 -17.55
N ALA A 104 2.51 4.16 -17.40
CA ALA A 104 3.68 3.79 -18.16
C ALA A 104 4.13 2.35 -17.87
N TYR A 105 4.00 1.90 -16.62
CA TYR A 105 4.29 0.53 -16.21
C TYR A 105 3.40 -0.50 -16.91
N THR A 106 2.10 -0.24 -17.07
CA THR A 106 1.21 -1.18 -17.78
C THR A 106 1.57 -1.31 -19.25
N VAL A 107 1.99 -0.22 -19.90
CA VAL A 107 2.49 -0.23 -21.28
C VAL A 107 3.83 -0.96 -21.37
N LEU A 108 4.75 -0.71 -20.43
CA LEU A 108 6.05 -1.38 -20.38
C LEU A 108 5.91 -2.89 -20.21
N MET A 109 4.97 -3.34 -19.38
CA MET A 109 4.70 -4.75 -19.12
C MET A 109 4.35 -5.50 -20.42
N GLN A 110 3.67 -4.86 -21.38
CA GLN A 110 3.36 -5.46 -22.68
C GLN A 110 4.58 -5.57 -23.60
N GLY A 111 5.56 -4.65 -23.46
CA GLY A 111 6.73 -4.58 -24.34
C GLY A 111 7.91 -5.42 -23.86
N ILE A 112 8.34 -5.23 -22.61
CA ILE A 112 9.59 -5.80 -22.07
C ILE A 112 9.36 -6.93 -21.07
N GLY A 113 8.11 -7.32 -20.80
CA GLY A 113 7.77 -8.34 -19.82
C GLY A 113 7.58 -7.79 -18.40
N PHE A 114 6.93 -8.58 -17.55
CA PHE A 114 6.53 -8.18 -16.20
C PHE A 114 7.73 -7.91 -15.29
N LEU A 115 8.76 -8.75 -15.37
CA LEU A 115 9.88 -8.67 -14.44
C LEU A 115 10.70 -7.40 -14.70
N LEU A 116 11.06 -7.15 -15.96
CA LEU A 116 11.81 -5.96 -16.35
C LEU A 116 10.99 -4.67 -16.15
N ALA A 117 9.70 -4.68 -16.48
CA ALA A 117 8.82 -3.54 -16.21
C ALA A 117 8.77 -3.20 -14.71
N THR A 118 8.74 -4.23 -13.85
CA THR A 118 8.69 -4.04 -12.39
C THR A 118 9.98 -3.47 -11.85
N ILE A 119 11.14 -3.86 -12.39
CA ILE A 119 12.44 -3.27 -12.03
C ILE A 119 12.44 -1.77 -12.35
N VAL A 120 12.05 -1.41 -13.58
CA VAL A 120 12.02 -0.01 -14.03
C VAL A 120 11.04 0.82 -13.19
N PHE A 121 9.86 0.27 -12.92
CA PHE A 121 8.84 0.94 -12.11
C PHE A 121 9.27 1.10 -10.65
N THR A 122 9.87 0.06 -10.05
CA THR A 122 10.38 0.12 -8.68
C THR A 122 11.50 1.14 -8.57
N PHE A 123 12.41 1.17 -9.53
CA PHE A 123 13.46 2.20 -9.62
C PHE A 123 12.86 3.61 -9.70
N PHE A 124 11.92 3.82 -10.64
CA PHE A 124 11.24 5.10 -10.81
C PHE A 124 10.54 5.56 -9.54
N CYS A 125 9.77 4.67 -8.90
CA CYS A 125 9.10 4.97 -7.63
C CYS A 125 10.10 5.28 -6.53
N THR A 126 11.16 4.50 -6.37
CA THR A 126 12.14 4.69 -5.29
C THR A 126 12.90 6.01 -5.42
N VAL A 127 13.27 6.38 -6.65
CA VAL A 127 13.87 7.68 -6.97
C VAL A 127 12.87 8.81 -6.74
N LEU A 128 11.64 8.66 -7.26
CA LEU A 128 10.58 9.65 -7.10
C LEU A 128 10.24 9.84 -5.62
N LEU A 129 10.28 8.78 -4.80
CA LEU A 129 10.07 8.77 -3.35
C LEU A 129 11.22 9.40 -2.54
N GLY A 130 12.34 9.75 -3.19
CA GLY A 130 13.40 10.56 -2.61
C GLY A 130 14.52 9.77 -1.93
N ALA A 131 14.62 8.46 -2.19
CA ALA A 131 15.77 7.69 -1.73
C ALA A 131 17.04 8.22 -2.41
N ARG A 132 17.94 8.82 -1.62
CA ARG A 132 19.17 9.47 -2.13
C ARG A 132 20.33 8.50 -2.34
N HIS A 133 20.24 7.28 -1.78
CA HIS A 133 21.34 6.32 -1.70
C HIS A 133 21.16 5.17 -2.69
N TRP A 134 22.01 5.15 -3.72
CA TRP A 134 22.00 4.15 -4.79
C TRP A 134 22.08 2.70 -4.29
N GLY A 135 22.76 2.48 -3.16
CA GLY A 135 22.88 1.16 -2.55
C GLY A 135 21.54 0.56 -2.10
N ALA A 136 20.67 1.33 -1.45
CA ALA A 136 19.37 0.78 -1.08
C ALA A 136 18.41 0.72 -2.25
N ILE A 137 18.53 1.60 -3.26
CA ILE A 137 17.74 1.45 -4.49
C ILE A 137 18.06 0.11 -5.14
N LEU A 138 19.34 -0.26 -5.23
CA LEU A 138 19.73 -1.56 -5.76
C LEU A 138 19.25 -2.70 -4.85
N ALA A 139 19.40 -2.57 -3.52
CA ALA A 139 18.94 -3.58 -2.58
C ALA A 139 17.42 -3.81 -2.66
N THR A 140 16.61 -2.75 -2.74
CA THR A 140 15.15 -2.87 -2.85
C THR A 140 14.75 -3.52 -4.17
N ILE A 141 15.41 -3.17 -5.27
CA ILE A 141 15.17 -3.82 -6.57
C ILE A 141 15.50 -5.31 -6.50
N VAL A 142 16.68 -5.68 -5.98
CA VAL A 142 17.10 -7.08 -5.86
C VAL A 142 16.12 -7.86 -4.97
N VAL A 143 15.78 -7.32 -3.80
CA VAL A 143 14.82 -7.97 -2.89
C VAL A 143 13.45 -8.11 -3.55
N ALA A 144 12.96 -7.09 -4.25
CA ALA A 144 11.70 -7.15 -4.97
C ALA A 144 11.70 -8.22 -6.06
N VAL A 145 12.76 -8.29 -6.88
CA VAL A 145 12.92 -9.32 -7.93
C VAL A 145 12.96 -10.71 -7.33
N VAL A 146 13.75 -10.93 -6.27
CA VAL A 146 13.87 -12.24 -5.61
C VAL A 146 12.52 -12.66 -5.02
N LEU A 147 11.79 -11.74 -4.36
CA LEU A 147 10.47 -12.04 -3.83
C LEU A 147 9.46 -12.35 -4.94
N ILE A 148 9.43 -11.55 -6.00
CA ILE A 148 8.53 -11.77 -7.13
C ILE A 148 8.83 -13.11 -7.79
N GLN A 149 10.09 -13.39 -8.08
CA GLN A 149 10.48 -14.64 -8.72
C GLN A 149 10.25 -15.84 -7.81
N GLY A 150 10.49 -15.71 -6.51
CA GLY A 150 10.14 -16.71 -5.49
C GLY A 150 8.65 -17.01 -5.50
N VAL A 151 7.81 -15.97 -5.40
CA VAL A 151 6.35 -16.12 -5.38
C VAL A 151 5.82 -16.68 -6.70
N PHE A 152 6.28 -16.19 -7.84
CA PHE A 152 5.74 -16.63 -9.13
C PHE A 152 6.28 -17.99 -9.57
N SER A 153 7.58 -18.24 -9.41
CA SER A 153 8.19 -19.49 -9.85
C SER A 153 7.93 -20.64 -8.90
N TYR A 154 8.01 -20.43 -7.57
CA TYR A 154 7.83 -21.51 -6.60
C TYR A 154 6.40 -21.63 -6.09
N LEU A 155 5.69 -20.52 -5.93
CA LEU A 155 4.36 -20.49 -5.31
C LEU A 155 3.23 -20.57 -6.34
N LEU A 156 3.41 -19.99 -7.52
CA LEU A 156 2.40 -19.97 -8.59
C LEU A 156 2.75 -20.91 -9.76
N GLY A 157 4.00 -21.34 -9.90
CA GLY A 157 4.44 -22.21 -11.00
C GLY A 157 4.40 -21.54 -12.38
N ILE A 158 4.35 -20.21 -12.44
CA ILE A 158 4.23 -19.45 -13.69
C ILE A 158 5.61 -18.89 -14.07
N PRO A 159 6.18 -19.27 -15.23
CA PRO A 159 7.42 -18.65 -15.72
C PRO A 159 7.13 -17.21 -16.15
N LEU A 160 7.86 -16.26 -15.55
CA LEU A 160 7.75 -14.85 -15.87
C LEU A 160 8.76 -14.46 -16.97
N PRO A 161 8.34 -13.73 -18.02
CA PRO A 161 9.23 -13.07 -18.97
C PRO A 161 9.88 -11.80 -18.41
#